data_AF-A0A7S0VDX2-F1
#
_entry.id   AF-A0A7S0VDX2-F1
#
_cell.length_a   1.000
_cell.length_b   1.000
_cell.length_c   1.000
_cell.angle_alpha   90.00
_cell.angle_beta   90.00
_cell.angle_gamma   90.00
#
_symmetry.space_group_name_H-M   'P 1'
#
loop_
_entity.id
_entity.type
_entity.pdbx_description
1 polymer ?
#
loop_
_entity_poly.entity_id
_entity_poly.type
_entity_poly.pdbx_seq_one_letter_code
_entity_poly.pdbx_strand_id
1 'polypeptide(L)'
;GLFRQLSRGGAGAPCTGSALSLLGKAMLAQSTGGVLLGAAESVSFMQGTQLGLAGVLRGAVLDAAVGEAPAASASGGSAIDVRRLLLAGLVGQTLGIQVPGLSARAEFTVPAALPGLAEGEVLDVALQAHAAAPGSVGSPMMSPLFGMTLFFQNGTEVPVSGLQQPFSVRIPVDTGGLSPLARQLWTQRARCAFWRNDSYSGEGCSVAEASLTHVTCACSHLTTFAVSQDTSDPACGDGRRTAGEECDDINLESLDGCSAACLLEGTHQCFGEPSLCLRVGG
;
A
#
# COMPACT_ATOMS: atom_id res chain seq x y z
N GLY A 1 -17.78 -32.60 68.71
CA GLY A 1 -18.68 -33.01 67.61
C GLY A 1 -17.97 -34.04 66.74
N LEU A 2 -18.74 -34.84 65.99
CA LEU A 2 -18.27 -35.73 64.94
C LEU A 2 -17.95 -34.89 63.66
N PHE A 3 -17.16 -35.28 62.65
CA PHE A 3 -16.42 -36.53 62.38
C PHE A 3 -15.23 -36.31 61.41
N ARG A 4 -14.17 -37.13 61.56
CA ARG A 4 -13.32 -37.83 60.53
C ARG A 4 -13.02 -37.19 59.13
N GLN A 5 -11.74 -36.97 58.76
CA GLN A 5 -10.83 -37.85 57.93
C GLN A 5 -10.95 -37.66 56.39
N LEU A 6 -9.96 -37.86 55.49
CA LEU A 6 -8.49 -38.16 55.46
C LEU A 6 -7.90 -37.58 54.12
N SER A 7 -6.63 -37.10 54.04
CA SER A 7 -5.42 -37.75 53.43
C SER A 7 -5.65 -38.51 52.09
N ARG A 8 -4.81 -38.48 51.03
CA ARG A 8 -3.40 -38.08 50.70
C ARG A 8 -3.39 -37.55 49.24
N GLY A 9 -2.34 -36.96 48.63
CA GLY A 9 -0.94 -36.73 49.00
C GLY A 9 0.04 -37.39 48.01
N GLY A 10 0.99 -36.62 47.44
CA GLY A 10 2.03 -37.12 46.51
C GLY A 10 2.38 -36.10 45.41
N ALA A 11 3.63 -36.06 44.96
CA ALA A 11 4.14 -35.15 43.92
C ALA A 11 4.88 -35.92 42.81
N GLY A 12 4.95 -35.37 41.60
CA GLY A 12 5.73 -35.94 40.50
C GLY A 12 5.46 -35.27 39.15
N ALA A 13 6.54 -35.01 38.41
CA ALA A 13 6.58 -34.63 37.00
C ALA A 13 7.59 -35.58 36.29
N PRO A 14 7.91 -35.43 34.99
CA PRO A 14 7.05 -35.23 33.81
C PRO A 14 7.23 -36.35 32.74
N CYS A 15 6.22 -36.58 31.87
CA CYS A 15 6.29 -37.42 30.65
C CYS A 15 5.31 -36.83 29.60
N THR A 16 5.65 -36.51 28.35
CA THR A 16 6.08 -37.31 27.17
C THR A 16 5.00 -38.19 26.50
N GLY A 17 4.56 -37.78 25.30
CA GLY A 17 4.39 -38.66 24.13
C GLY A 17 3.02 -39.31 23.82
N SER A 18 2.57 -39.11 22.57
CA SER A 18 1.71 -40.02 21.77
C SER A 18 0.24 -40.25 22.21
N ALA A 19 -0.68 -40.77 21.37
CA ALA A 19 -0.91 -40.69 19.91
C ALA A 19 -2.30 -41.32 19.60
N LEU A 20 -2.85 -41.09 18.38
CA LEU A 20 -4.15 -41.63 17.88
C LEU A 20 -5.40 -41.12 18.64
N SER A 21 -6.61 -40.96 18.07
CA SER A 21 -7.14 -41.02 16.68
C SER A 21 -8.54 -40.31 16.68
N LEU A 22 -9.55 -40.44 15.79
CA LEU A 22 -9.90 -41.37 14.70
C LEU A 22 -10.98 -40.74 13.76
N LEU A 23 -10.84 -40.90 12.44
CA LEU A 23 -11.84 -40.74 11.34
C LEU A 23 -12.94 -39.62 11.39
N GLY A 24 -12.84 -38.66 10.45
CA GLY A 24 -13.39 -38.90 9.09
C GLY A 24 -14.58 -38.04 8.59
N LYS A 25 -14.41 -37.44 7.38
CA LYS A 25 -15.32 -37.59 6.22
C LYS A 25 -14.80 -36.94 4.92
N ALA A 26 -15.02 -37.67 3.82
CA ALA A 26 -15.19 -37.24 2.40
C ALA A 26 -14.30 -36.16 1.77
N MET A 27 -13.59 -36.54 0.69
CA MET A 27 -13.19 -35.61 -0.36
C MET A 27 -14.40 -35.01 -1.09
N LEU A 28 -14.26 -33.76 -1.54
CA LEU A 28 -14.98 -33.24 -2.70
C LEU A 28 -14.02 -32.32 -3.47
N ALA A 29 -13.40 -32.84 -4.53
CA ALA A 29 -12.55 -32.04 -5.40
C ALA A 29 -13.42 -31.28 -6.41
N GLN A 30 -13.30 -29.96 -6.44
CA GLN A 30 -13.82 -29.10 -7.51
C GLN A 30 -12.73 -28.16 -8.02
N SER A 31 -12.73 -27.90 -9.32
CA SER A 31 -11.58 -27.37 -10.04
C SER A 31 -11.64 -25.87 -10.30
N THR A 32 -11.19 -25.06 -9.34
CA THR A 32 -10.65 -23.71 -9.56
C THR A 32 -9.54 -23.44 -8.53
N GLY A 33 -8.38 -23.00 -9.01
CA GLY A 33 -7.18 -22.89 -8.17
C GLY A 33 -7.17 -21.65 -7.27
N GLY A 34 -7.63 -21.80 -6.03
CA GLY A 34 -7.45 -20.81 -4.96
C GLY A 34 -7.16 -21.52 -3.63
N VAL A 35 -5.96 -21.33 -3.08
CA VAL A 35 -5.48 -22.07 -1.91
C VAL A 35 -5.60 -21.20 -0.65
N LEU A 36 -6.67 -21.42 0.13
CA LEU A 36 -6.82 -20.89 1.48
C LEU A 36 -6.10 -21.81 2.48
N LEU A 37 -4.87 -21.45 2.86
CA LEU A 37 -4.11 -22.17 3.89
C LEU A 37 -4.54 -21.76 5.30
N GLY A 38 -5.01 -22.73 6.08
CA GLY A 38 -5.09 -22.61 7.53
C GLY A 38 -3.68 -22.56 8.16
N ALA A 39 -3.55 -21.86 9.29
CA ALA A 39 -2.27 -21.42 9.86
C ALA A 39 -1.43 -22.53 10.56
N ALA A 40 -1.26 -23.70 9.93
CA ALA A 40 -0.53 -24.84 10.51
C ALA A 40 0.37 -25.63 9.55
N GLU A 41 0.19 -25.56 8.21
CA GLU A 41 0.84 -26.49 7.26
C GLU A 41 1.76 -25.83 6.21
N SER A 42 2.24 -24.61 6.45
CA SER A 42 3.09 -23.85 5.50
C SER A 42 4.60 -24.17 5.54
N VAL A 43 5.05 -25.04 6.44
CA VAL A 43 6.48 -25.13 6.85
C VAL A 43 7.41 -25.67 5.74
N SER A 44 6.92 -26.56 4.87
CA SER A 44 7.78 -27.32 3.93
C SER A 44 8.01 -26.68 2.54
N PHE A 45 7.55 -25.45 2.32
CA PHE A 45 7.86 -24.67 1.10
C PHE A 45 8.65 -23.37 1.38
N MET A 46 9.00 -23.12 2.65
CA MET A 46 9.52 -21.85 3.15
C MET A 46 11.06 -21.76 3.25
N GLN A 47 11.79 -22.58 2.49
CA GLN A 47 13.26 -22.58 2.47
C GLN A 47 13.89 -21.82 1.30
N GLY A 48 13.19 -21.65 0.18
CA GLY A 48 13.66 -20.81 -0.94
C GLY A 48 13.36 -19.32 -0.77
N THR A 49 12.28 -18.98 -0.05
CA THR A 49 11.84 -17.59 0.17
C THR A 49 12.65 -16.84 1.23
N GLN A 50 13.45 -17.56 2.04
CA GLN A 50 13.87 -17.08 3.36
C GLN A 50 14.90 -15.93 3.35
N LEU A 51 15.44 -15.53 2.20
CA LEU A 51 16.37 -14.39 2.10
C LEU A 51 15.66 -13.05 1.83
N GLY A 52 14.69 -13.00 0.91
CA GLY A 52 13.85 -11.81 0.68
C GLY A 52 12.75 -11.67 1.73
N LEU A 53 12.05 -12.76 2.05
CA LEU A 53 10.96 -12.74 3.03
C LEU A 53 11.46 -12.49 4.47
N ALA A 54 12.73 -12.73 4.80
CA ALA A 54 13.30 -12.32 6.08
C ALA A 54 13.48 -10.79 6.21
N GLY A 55 13.52 -10.04 5.11
CA GLY A 55 13.40 -8.59 5.11
C GLY A 55 11.95 -8.17 5.22
N VAL A 56 11.11 -8.62 4.29
CA VAL A 56 9.69 -8.18 4.19
C VAL A 56 8.87 -8.58 5.42
N LEU A 57 9.04 -9.77 5.99
CA LEU A 57 8.37 -10.17 7.23
C LEU A 57 9.00 -9.56 8.49
N ARG A 58 10.26 -9.09 8.44
CA ARG A 58 10.82 -8.26 9.53
C ARG A 58 10.21 -6.86 9.57
N GLY A 59 9.60 -6.39 8.48
CA GLY A 59 8.66 -5.26 8.52
C GLY A 59 7.26 -5.75 8.89
N ALA A 60 6.62 -6.52 8.02
CA ALA A 60 5.17 -6.78 8.06
C ALA A 60 4.67 -7.78 9.13
N VAL A 61 5.56 -8.46 9.87
CA VAL A 61 5.18 -9.42 10.94
C VAL A 61 5.80 -9.06 12.29
N LEU A 62 6.78 -8.16 12.35
CA LEU A 62 7.54 -7.93 13.58
C LEU A 62 6.82 -7.03 14.61
N ASP A 63 5.91 -6.17 14.13
CA ASP A 63 4.94 -5.43 14.97
C ASP A 63 3.93 -6.35 15.68
N ALA A 64 3.82 -7.62 15.29
CA ALA A 64 3.02 -8.62 15.99
C ALA A 64 3.80 -9.36 17.11
N ALA A 65 5.09 -9.07 17.29
CA ALA A 65 6.00 -9.83 18.16
C ALA A 65 6.76 -8.99 19.21
N VAL A 66 6.81 -7.66 19.07
CA VAL A 66 7.35 -6.75 20.10
C VAL A 66 6.22 -5.88 20.63
N GLY A 67 5.96 -5.97 21.93
CA GLY A 67 4.66 -5.59 22.50
C GLY A 67 4.45 -4.10 22.76
N GLU A 68 3.99 -3.35 21.76
CA GLU A 68 3.14 -2.16 21.96
C GLU A 68 2.15 -2.04 20.79
N ALA A 69 0.89 -1.70 21.07
CA ALA A 69 -0.20 -1.80 20.09
C ALA A 69 -0.64 -0.42 19.57
N PRO A 70 -0.47 -0.10 18.27
CA PRO A 70 -1.26 0.95 17.62
C PRO A 70 -2.72 0.49 17.52
N ALA A 71 -3.66 1.37 17.87
CA ALA A 71 -5.06 0.98 18.02
C ALA A 71 -5.80 0.74 16.70
N ALA A 72 -6.51 -0.40 16.65
CA ALA A 72 -7.71 -0.66 15.85
C ALA A 72 -7.75 -0.23 14.36
N SER A 73 -7.41 -1.16 13.45
CA SER A 73 -8.04 -1.25 12.11
C SER A 73 -7.63 -2.48 11.27
N ALA A 74 -6.55 -3.18 11.63
CA ALA A 74 -6.03 -4.34 10.89
C ALA A 74 -6.87 -5.64 11.03
N SER A 75 -8.18 -5.57 10.76
CA SER A 75 -9.09 -6.72 10.63
C SER A 75 -9.33 -7.16 9.17
N GLY A 76 -8.81 -6.40 8.20
CA GLY A 76 -8.85 -6.75 6.78
C GLY A 76 -7.76 -7.75 6.38
N GLY A 77 -8.06 -8.63 5.43
CA GLY A 77 -7.15 -9.68 4.99
C GLY A 77 -5.92 -9.14 4.23
N SER A 78 -4.84 -9.92 4.24
CA SER A 78 -3.76 -9.77 3.26
C SER A 78 -3.89 -10.82 2.16
N ALA A 79 -3.50 -10.48 0.93
CA ALA A 79 -3.39 -11.41 -0.19
C ALA A 79 -1.96 -11.45 -0.74
N ILE A 80 -1.55 -12.62 -1.21
CA ILE A 80 -0.35 -12.82 -2.00
C ILE A 80 -0.76 -13.67 -3.21
N ASP A 81 -0.35 -13.27 -4.41
CA ASP A 81 -0.53 -14.00 -5.66
C ASP A 81 0.84 -14.19 -6.32
N VAL A 82 1.19 -15.43 -6.65
CA VAL A 82 2.52 -15.78 -7.18
C VAL A 82 2.36 -16.45 -8.54
N ARG A 83 2.93 -15.83 -9.58
CA ARG A 83 2.78 -16.26 -10.98
C ARG A 83 4.13 -16.50 -11.61
N ARG A 84 4.34 -17.68 -12.19
CA ARG A 84 5.53 -17.99 -13.00
C ARG A 84 5.30 -17.57 -14.44
N LEU A 85 6.10 -16.63 -14.95
CA LEU A 85 5.95 -16.05 -16.29
C LEU A 85 7.31 -16.01 -17.02
N LEU A 86 7.29 -16.20 -18.34
CA LEU A 86 8.40 -15.81 -19.21
C LEU A 86 8.49 -14.28 -19.26
N LEU A 87 9.70 -13.72 -19.41
CA LEU A 87 9.89 -12.26 -19.49
C LEU A 87 9.02 -11.62 -20.60
N ALA A 88 8.97 -12.24 -21.78
CA ALA A 88 8.12 -11.81 -22.90
C ALA A 88 6.59 -11.89 -22.62
N GLY A 89 6.18 -12.66 -21.60
CA GLY A 89 4.81 -12.72 -21.07
C GLY A 89 4.59 -11.84 -19.83
N LEU A 90 5.57 -11.02 -19.45
CA LEU A 90 5.53 -10.10 -18.32
C LEU A 90 5.68 -8.64 -18.75
N VAL A 91 6.63 -8.33 -19.64
CA VAL A 91 6.84 -6.95 -20.11
C VAL A 91 5.61 -6.41 -20.86
N GLY A 92 5.27 -5.14 -20.62
CA GLY A 92 4.09 -4.50 -21.18
C GLY A 92 2.73 -5.05 -20.68
N GLN A 93 2.71 -6.00 -19.73
CA GLN A 93 1.47 -6.50 -19.14
C GLN A 93 1.02 -5.69 -17.93
N THR A 94 -0.30 -5.61 -17.73
CA THR A 94 -0.91 -5.13 -16.48
C THR A 94 -1.32 -6.32 -15.62
N LEU A 95 -0.64 -6.52 -14.50
CA LEU A 95 -1.02 -7.46 -13.46
C LEU A 95 -1.83 -6.74 -12.37
N GLY A 96 -2.64 -7.45 -11.59
CA GLY A 96 -3.44 -6.78 -10.57
C GLY A 96 -3.94 -7.72 -9.47
N ILE A 97 -3.93 -7.20 -8.24
CA ILE A 97 -4.26 -7.89 -7.00
C ILE A 97 -5.30 -7.07 -6.21
N GLN A 98 -6.17 -7.76 -5.48
CA GLN A 98 -7.28 -7.17 -4.73
C GLN A 98 -7.15 -7.53 -3.24
N VAL A 99 -7.46 -6.58 -2.36
CA VAL A 99 -7.51 -6.82 -0.91
C VAL A 99 -8.71 -7.74 -0.59
N PRO A 100 -8.53 -8.88 0.12
CA PRO A 100 -9.63 -9.76 0.48
C PRO A 100 -10.72 -9.03 1.28
N GLY A 101 -11.96 -9.09 0.78
CA GLY A 101 -13.13 -8.47 1.40
C GLY A 101 -13.37 -7.00 1.05
N LEU A 102 -12.47 -6.34 0.30
CA LEU A 102 -12.67 -4.99 -0.22
C LEU A 102 -12.81 -4.97 -1.74
N SER A 103 -13.38 -3.90 -2.29
CA SER A 103 -13.35 -3.59 -3.73
C SER A 103 -12.00 -3.02 -4.20
N ALA A 104 -11.08 -2.74 -3.26
CA ALA A 104 -9.77 -2.15 -3.54
C ALA A 104 -8.85 -3.14 -4.29
N ARG A 105 -8.69 -2.88 -5.60
CA ARG A 105 -7.76 -3.57 -6.51
C ARG A 105 -6.68 -2.59 -6.97
N ALA A 106 -5.41 -2.96 -6.83
CA ALA A 106 -4.29 -2.25 -7.45
C ALA A 106 -3.82 -2.96 -8.72
N GLU A 107 -3.29 -2.18 -9.66
CA GLU A 107 -2.94 -2.62 -11.01
C GLU A 107 -1.50 -2.15 -11.34
N PHE A 108 -0.61 -3.11 -11.56
CA PHE A 108 0.81 -2.93 -11.85
C PHE A 108 1.07 -3.17 -13.33
N THR A 109 1.38 -2.11 -14.07
CA THR A 109 1.79 -2.20 -15.48
C THR A 109 3.32 -2.21 -15.58
N VAL A 110 3.85 -3.29 -16.13
CA VAL A 110 5.28 -3.52 -16.35
C VAL A 110 5.74 -2.74 -17.59
N PRO A 111 6.90 -2.05 -17.56
CA PRO A 111 7.43 -1.39 -18.76
C PRO A 111 7.79 -2.39 -19.86
N ALA A 112 8.01 -1.90 -21.08
CA ALA A 112 8.27 -2.75 -22.25
C ALA A 112 9.62 -3.48 -22.23
N ALA A 113 10.53 -3.11 -21.31
CA ALA A 113 11.82 -3.77 -21.11
C ALA A 113 12.26 -3.68 -19.64
N LEU A 114 12.92 -4.73 -19.14
CA LEU A 114 13.56 -4.76 -17.83
C LEU A 114 15.08 -4.93 -18.01
N PRO A 115 15.92 -3.95 -17.63
CA PRO A 115 17.37 -4.04 -17.79
C PRO A 115 17.98 -5.24 -17.07
N GLY A 116 18.97 -5.87 -17.68
CA GLY A 116 19.73 -6.98 -17.08
C GLY A 116 19.08 -8.37 -17.15
N LEU A 117 17.89 -8.51 -17.76
CA LEU A 117 17.20 -9.79 -17.92
C LEU A 117 17.25 -10.28 -19.38
N ALA A 118 17.32 -11.60 -19.57
CA ALA A 118 17.33 -12.23 -20.89
C ALA A 118 15.91 -12.46 -21.43
N GLU A 119 15.73 -12.41 -22.75
CA GLU A 119 14.41 -12.56 -23.40
C GLU A 119 13.68 -13.89 -23.03
N GLY A 120 14.45 -14.97 -22.87
CA GLY A 120 13.96 -16.29 -22.44
C GLY A 120 13.92 -16.52 -20.92
N GLU A 121 14.17 -15.50 -20.10
CA GLU A 121 14.19 -15.63 -18.63
C GLU A 121 12.79 -16.00 -18.10
N VAL A 122 12.73 -16.86 -17.08
CA VAL A 122 11.48 -17.25 -16.41
C VAL A 122 11.51 -16.74 -14.98
N LEU A 123 10.56 -15.89 -14.65
CA LEU A 123 10.49 -15.17 -13.38
C LEU A 123 9.28 -15.64 -12.56
N ASP A 124 9.46 -15.69 -11.25
CA ASP A 124 8.37 -15.79 -10.29
C ASP A 124 7.98 -14.38 -9.84
N VAL A 125 6.77 -13.97 -10.19
CA VAL A 125 6.21 -12.65 -9.90
C VAL A 125 5.32 -12.76 -8.67
N ALA A 126 5.70 -12.11 -7.58
CA ALA A 126 4.90 -12.03 -6.37
C ALA A 126 4.18 -10.68 -6.30
N LEU A 127 2.85 -10.70 -6.32
CA LEU A 127 1.99 -9.56 -5.98
C LEU A 127 1.57 -9.68 -4.51
N GLN A 128 1.51 -8.55 -3.81
CA GLN A 128 1.12 -8.46 -2.41
C GLN A 128 0.06 -7.36 -2.22
N ALA A 129 -0.89 -7.59 -1.33
CA ALA A 129 -1.88 -6.59 -0.92
C ALA A 129 -2.17 -6.74 0.58
N HIS A 130 -2.13 -5.65 1.33
CA HIS A 130 -2.44 -5.61 2.77
C HIS A 130 -3.50 -4.54 3.01
N ALA A 131 -4.54 -4.86 3.76
CA ALA A 131 -5.74 -4.01 3.90
C ALA A 131 -5.53 -2.63 4.54
N ALA A 132 -4.37 -2.38 5.17
CA ALA A 132 -4.00 -1.10 5.74
C ALA A 132 -2.52 -0.79 5.48
N ALA A 133 -2.19 0.49 5.49
CA ALA A 133 -0.84 1.01 5.53
C ALA A 133 -0.56 1.56 6.95
N PRO A 134 0.62 1.33 7.55
CA PRO A 134 1.02 1.99 8.80
C PRO A 134 0.82 3.51 8.75
N GLY A 135 0.27 4.09 9.81
CA GLY A 135 0.10 5.54 9.89
C GLY A 135 1.44 6.27 9.96
N SER A 136 1.53 7.48 9.39
CA SER A 136 2.73 8.32 9.48
C SER A 136 2.38 9.72 10.00
N VAL A 137 3.29 10.34 10.74
CA VAL A 137 3.07 11.66 11.33
C VAL A 137 3.20 12.74 10.27
N GLY A 138 2.16 13.57 10.10
CA GLY A 138 2.12 14.65 9.11
C GLY A 138 1.60 14.22 7.73
N SER A 139 1.68 12.94 7.37
CA SER A 139 1.16 12.41 6.09
C SER A 139 0.16 11.27 6.35
N PRO A 140 -1.16 11.50 6.32
CA PRO A 140 -2.15 10.43 6.39
C PRO A 140 -2.03 9.50 5.18
N MET A 141 -2.11 8.19 5.43
CA MET A 141 -2.20 7.18 4.37
C MET A 141 -3.65 7.09 3.87
N MET A 142 -3.81 7.17 2.56
CA MET A 142 -5.11 7.24 1.87
C MET A 142 -5.42 5.96 1.06
N SER A 143 -4.51 4.98 1.07
CA SER A 143 -4.68 3.66 0.45
C SER A 143 -4.25 2.51 1.39
N PRO A 144 -4.69 1.27 1.10
CA PRO A 144 -4.00 0.05 1.53
C PRO A 144 -2.56 -0.03 0.95
N LEU A 145 -1.75 -0.98 1.44
CA LEU A 145 -0.43 -1.29 0.87
C LEU A 145 -0.55 -2.30 -0.26
N PHE A 146 0.17 -2.07 -1.36
CA PHE A 146 0.25 -2.98 -2.50
C PHE A 146 1.70 -3.12 -2.99
N GLY A 147 2.19 -4.34 -3.10
CA GLY A 147 3.56 -4.63 -3.54
C GLY A 147 3.64 -5.51 -4.77
N MET A 148 4.74 -5.38 -5.50
CA MET A 148 5.15 -6.35 -6.51
C MET A 148 6.65 -6.58 -6.40
N THR A 149 7.07 -7.84 -6.41
CA THR A 149 8.49 -8.25 -6.39
C THR A 149 8.71 -9.34 -7.43
N LEU A 150 9.88 -9.30 -8.07
CA LEU A 150 10.29 -10.28 -9.09
C LEU A 150 11.41 -11.16 -8.54
N PHE A 151 11.34 -12.46 -8.79
CA PHE A 151 12.34 -13.43 -8.37
C PHE A 151 12.81 -14.30 -9.54
N PHE A 152 14.10 -14.62 -9.57
CA PHE A 152 14.64 -15.70 -10.39
C PHE A 152 14.18 -17.05 -9.85
N GLN A 153 14.17 -18.10 -10.68
CA GLN A 153 13.73 -19.45 -10.29
C GLN A 153 14.51 -20.09 -9.11
N ASN A 154 15.68 -19.52 -8.75
CA ASN A 154 16.48 -19.94 -7.59
C ASN A 154 16.08 -19.25 -6.27
N GLY A 155 15.03 -18.41 -6.27
CA GLY A 155 14.57 -17.64 -5.11
C GLY A 155 15.30 -16.31 -4.87
N THR A 156 16.26 -15.94 -5.71
CA THR A 156 16.96 -14.64 -5.63
C THR A 156 16.06 -13.54 -6.16
N GLU A 157 15.94 -12.44 -5.43
CA GLU A 157 15.21 -11.24 -5.87
C GLU A 157 15.90 -10.58 -7.08
N VAL A 158 15.10 -10.11 -8.04
CA VAL A 158 15.58 -9.36 -9.20
C VAL A 158 15.66 -7.88 -8.82
N PRO A 159 16.86 -7.26 -8.79
CA PRO A 159 17.02 -5.88 -8.38
C PRO A 159 16.54 -4.90 -9.47
N VAL A 160 15.26 -4.54 -9.43
CA VAL A 160 14.66 -3.60 -10.38
C VAL A 160 15.00 -2.16 -9.99
N SER A 161 15.84 -1.51 -10.80
CA SER A 161 16.27 -0.12 -10.62
C SER A 161 16.76 0.48 -11.95
N GLY A 162 16.97 1.81 -12.00
CA GLY A 162 17.63 2.47 -13.15
C GLY A 162 16.83 2.48 -14.46
N LEU A 163 15.51 2.32 -14.38
CA LEU A 163 14.63 2.15 -15.54
C LEU A 163 14.53 3.42 -16.41
N GLN A 164 14.56 3.25 -17.74
CA GLN A 164 14.28 4.31 -18.71
C GLN A 164 12.78 4.58 -18.89
N GLN A 165 11.93 3.61 -18.54
CA GLN A 165 10.48 3.74 -18.44
C GLN A 165 10.05 3.21 -17.07
N PRO A 166 9.38 4.00 -16.22
CA PRO A 166 8.96 3.56 -14.89
C PRO A 166 7.87 2.48 -14.98
N PHE A 167 7.74 1.68 -13.93
CA PHE A 167 6.51 0.92 -13.68
C PHE A 167 5.38 1.89 -13.37
N SER A 168 4.18 1.58 -13.86
CA SER A 168 2.96 2.31 -13.47
C SER A 168 2.15 1.48 -12.50
N VAL A 169 1.90 2.00 -11.30
CA VAL A 169 1.15 1.34 -10.23
C VAL A 169 -0.09 2.16 -9.92
N ARG A 170 -1.25 1.68 -10.35
CA ARG A 170 -2.54 2.32 -10.13
C ARG A 170 -3.13 1.80 -8.81
N ILE A 171 -3.22 2.68 -7.82
CA ILE A 171 -3.61 2.35 -6.43
C ILE A 171 -4.96 3.02 -6.10
N PRO A 172 -5.96 2.28 -5.59
CA PRO A 172 -7.24 2.85 -5.17
C PRO A 172 -7.09 3.63 -3.85
N VAL A 173 -7.85 4.72 -3.70
CA VAL A 173 -7.84 5.58 -2.51
C VAL A 173 -9.25 5.82 -1.97
N ASP A 174 -9.38 6.05 -0.66
CA ASP A 174 -10.66 6.44 -0.04
C ASP A 174 -10.68 7.96 0.26
N THR A 175 -11.33 8.73 -0.62
CA THR A 175 -11.64 10.15 -0.38
C THR A 175 -13.07 10.39 0.14
N GLY A 176 -13.79 9.32 0.48
CA GLY A 176 -15.18 9.36 0.92
C GLY A 176 -15.38 10.19 2.19
N GLY A 177 -14.46 10.07 3.16
CA GLY A 177 -14.46 10.85 4.39
C GLY A 177 -14.00 12.32 4.27
N LEU A 178 -13.45 12.74 3.12
CA LEU A 178 -12.93 14.10 2.95
C LEU A 178 -14.06 15.13 2.75
N SER A 179 -13.87 16.32 3.32
CA SER A 179 -14.71 17.51 3.06
C SER A 179 -14.57 18.00 1.61
N PRO A 180 -15.49 18.82 1.09
CA PRO A 180 -15.39 19.36 -0.27
C PRO A 180 -14.04 20.05 -0.55
N LEU A 181 -13.59 20.90 0.38
CA LEU A 181 -12.29 21.58 0.32
C LEU A 181 -11.12 20.59 0.35
N ALA A 182 -11.16 19.59 1.24
CA ALA A 182 -10.11 18.56 1.30
C ALA A 182 -10.05 17.71 0.01
N ARG A 183 -11.17 17.56 -0.72
CA ARG A 183 -11.20 16.91 -2.04
C ARG A 183 -10.65 17.79 -3.18
N GLN A 184 -10.80 19.11 -3.10
CA GLN A 184 -10.14 20.06 -4.02
C GLN A 184 -8.62 20.05 -3.83
N LEU A 185 -8.16 20.01 -2.59
CA LEU A 185 -6.73 19.97 -2.23
C LEU A 185 -6.09 18.59 -2.40
N TRP A 186 -6.89 17.52 -2.46
CA TRP A 186 -6.39 16.13 -2.54
C TRP A 186 -5.49 15.87 -3.74
N THR A 187 -5.92 16.21 -4.96
CA THR A 187 -5.17 15.86 -6.19
C THR A 187 -3.83 16.58 -6.30
N GLN A 188 -3.72 17.78 -5.72
CA GLN A 188 -2.48 18.55 -5.63
C GLN A 188 -1.50 17.96 -4.60
N ARG A 189 -2.02 17.40 -3.51
CA ARG A 189 -1.29 16.91 -2.33
C ARG A 189 -1.11 15.39 -2.26
N ALA A 190 -1.67 14.63 -3.20
CA ALA A 190 -1.47 13.19 -3.29
C ALA A 190 0.02 12.87 -3.56
N ARG A 191 0.60 11.91 -2.83
CA ARG A 191 1.99 11.48 -3.00
C ARG A 191 2.09 9.96 -3.05
N CYS A 192 2.98 9.47 -3.92
CA CYS A 192 3.32 8.07 -4.04
C CYS A 192 4.42 7.72 -3.03
N ALA A 193 4.14 6.77 -2.15
CA ALA A 193 4.99 6.44 -1.01
C ALA A 193 5.30 4.94 -0.96
N PHE A 194 6.44 4.58 -0.38
CA PHE A 194 6.80 3.19 -0.04
C PHE A 194 7.60 3.17 1.27
N TRP A 195 7.60 2.03 1.96
CA TRP A 195 8.30 1.91 3.25
C TRP A 195 9.81 1.72 3.04
N ARG A 196 10.62 2.54 3.71
CA ARG A 196 12.08 2.46 3.73
C ARG A 196 12.63 3.00 5.04
N ASN A 197 13.50 2.24 5.70
CA ASN A 197 14.20 2.65 6.93
C ASN A 197 13.25 3.24 7.99
N ASP A 198 12.19 2.48 8.30
CA ASP A 198 11.18 2.81 9.32
C ASP A 198 10.43 4.14 9.08
N SER A 199 10.34 4.55 7.81
CA SER A 199 9.66 5.75 7.34
C SER A 199 9.04 5.54 5.96
N TYR A 200 8.18 6.45 5.52
CA TYR A 200 7.76 6.52 4.12
C TYR A 200 8.70 7.40 3.30
N SER A 201 9.04 6.94 2.10
CA SER A 201 9.78 7.70 1.11
C SER A 201 9.00 7.77 -0.20
N GLY A 202 9.16 8.88 -0.93
CA GLY A 202 8.73 9.01 -2.33
C GLY A 202 9.88 8.88 -3.34
N GLU A 203 11.11 8.59 -2.89
CA GLU A 203 12.29 8.62 -3.77
C GLU A 203 12.16 7.60 -4.93
N GLY A 204 12.34 8.08 -6.16
CA GLY A 204 12.20 7.27 -7.37
C GLY A 204 10.75 7.03 -7.81
N CYS A 205 9.76 7.64 -7.15
CA CYS A 205 8.36 7.63 -7.56
C CYS A 205 7.83 9.04 -7.84
N SER A 206 6.88 9.16 -8.77
CA SER A 206 6.10 10.37 -9.01
C SER A 206 4.63 10.04 -9.25
N VAL A 207 3.75 11.01 -9.01
CA VAL A 207 2.34 10.92 -9.40
C VAL A 207 2.24 11.18 -10.90
N ALA A 208 1.71 10.21 -11.65
CA ALA A 208 1.38 10.36 -13.07
C ALA A 208 -0.07 10.82 -13.28
N GLU A 209 -0.97 10.45 -12.37
CA GLU A 209 -2.38 10.84 -12.35
C GLU A 209 -2.91 10.80 -10.92
N ALA A 210 -3.73 11.77 -10.51
CA ALA A 210 -4.44 11.75 -9.23
C ALA A 210 -5.92 12.05 -9.42
N SER A 211 -6.78 11.25 -8.76
CA SER A 211 -8.22 11.40 -8.79
C SER A 211 -8.83 11.09 -7.41
N LEU A 212 -10.13 11.32 -7.26
CA LEU A 212 -10.87 11.01 -6.03
C LEU A 212 -11.03 9.49 -5.75
N THR A 213 -10.71 8.61 -6.70
CA THR A 213 -10.90 7.15 -6.57
C THR A 213 -9.60 6.35 -6.65
N HIS A 214 -8.57 6.90 -7.28
CA HIS A 214 -7.26 6.26 -7.45
C HIS A 214 -6.17 7.29 -7.75
N VAL A 215 -4.93 6.87 -7.50
CA VAL A 215 -3.70 7.58 -7.91
C VAL A 215 -2.84 6.60 -8.70
N THR A 216 -2.26 7.07 -9.80
CA THR A 216 -1.37 6.29 -10.67
C THR A 216 0.05 6.75 -10.42
N CYS A 217 0.87 5.86 -9.85
CA CYS A 217 2.25 6.12 -9.46
C CYS A 217 3.23 5.61 -10.51
N ALA A 218 4.12 6.47 -11.00
CA ALA A 218 5.23 6.10 -11.86
C ALA A 218 6.50 5.90 -11.01
N CYS A 219 6.99 4.67 -10.88
CA CYS A 219 8.13 4.33 -10.02
C CYS A 219 9.28 3.66 -10.79
N SER A 220 10.53 4.02 -10.45
CA SER A 220 11.77 3.50 -11.06
C SER A 220 12.30 2.21 -10.41
N HIS A 221 11.60 1.70 -9.41
CA HIS A 221 11.93 0.51 -8.62
C HIS A 221 10.66 -0.30 -8.30
N LEU A 222 10.84 -1.48 -7.69
CA LEU A 222 9.76 -2.33 -7.19
C LEU A 222 9.90 -2.57 -5.69
N THR A 223 8.86 -2.23 -4.93
CA THR A 223 8.75 -2.40 -3.47
C THR A 223 7.26 -2.57 -3.10
N THR A 224 6.87 -2.24 -1.86
CA THR A 224 5.47 -2.16 -1.41
C THR A 224 5.04 -0.72 -1.27
N PHE A 225 4.09 -0.29 -2.09
CA PHE A 225 3.64 1.07 -2.27
C PHE A 225 2.31 1.37 -1.54
N ALA A 226 2.14 2.63 -1.15
CA ALA A 226 0.89 3.23 -0.71
C ALA A 226 0.77 4.65 -1.30
N VAL A 227 -0.39 5.28 -1.10
CA VAL A 227 -0.62 6.69 -1.43
C VAL A 227 -0.86 7.44 -0.13
N SER A 228 -0.16 8.56 0.06
CA SER A 228 -0.39 9.48 1.16
C SER A 228 -0.94 10.82 0.66
N GLN A 229 -1.44 11.64 1.59
CA GLN A 229 -1.53 13.08 1.38
C GLN A 229 -0.36 13.76 2.12
N ASP A 230 0.37 14.65 1.47
CA ASP A 230 1.24 15.59 2.19
C ASP A 230 0.48 16.90 2.41
N THR A 231 0.16 17.22 3.66
CA THR A 231 -0.59 18.44 4.00
C THR A 231 0.31 19.67 4.19
N SER A 232 1.63 19.52 4.08
CA SER A 232 2.60 20.62 4.15
C SER A 232 2.96 21.20 2.78
N ASP A 233 2.85 20.41 1.71
CA ASP A 233 3.06 20.86 0.34
C ASP A 233 2.08 21.97 -0.06
N PRO A 234 2.51 23.02 -0.78
CA PRO A 234 1.62 24.08 -1.27
C PRO A 234 0.58 23.53 -2.26
N ALA A 235 -0.61 24.12 -2.24
CA ALA A 235 -1.71 23.76 -3.12
C ALA A 235 -2.69 24.94 -3.23
N CYS A 236 -3.08 25.28 -4.44
CA CYS A 236 -4.01 26.38 -4.69
C CYS A 236 -5.37 26.10 -4.05
N GLY A 237 -5.92 27.11 -3.37
CA GLY A 237 -7.16 27.03 -2.63
C GLY A 237 -7.00 26.51 -1.20
N ASP A 238 -5.78 26.53 -0.61
CA ASP A 238 -5.57 26.13 0.79
C ASP A 238 -5.73 27.28 1.81
N GLY A 239 -5.93 28.49 1.30
CA GLY A 239 -6.08 29.73 2.06
C GLY A 239 -4.77 30.47 2.34
N ARG A 240 -3.63 30.02 1.80
CA ARG A 240 -2.29 30.59 2.05
C ARG A 240 -1.51 30.77 0.76
N ARG A 241 -1.55 31.98 0.19
CA ARG A 241 -0.72 32.31 -0.98
C ARG A 241 0.77 32.00 -0.73
N THR A 242 1.32 31.07 -1.50
CA THR A 242 2.70 30.60 -1.43
C THR A 242 3.54 31.07 -2.62
N ALA A 243 4.75 30.54 -2.77
CA ALA A 243 5.71 30.98 -3.77
C ALA A 243 5.35 30.50 -5.19
N GLY A 244 4.67 31.37 -5.95
CA GLY A 244 4.19 31.10 -7.31
C GLY A 244 2.72 31.49 -7.51
N GLU A 245 2.01 31.77 -6.41
CA GLU A 245 0.60 32.12 -6.39
C GLU A 245 0.46 33.65 -6.26
N GLU A 246 -0.45 34.25 -7.02
CA GLU A 246 -0.75 35.69 -6.98
C GLU A 246 -1.89 36.00 -6.00
N CYS A 247 -2.80 35.02 -5.86
CA CYS A 247 -3.94 34.98 -4.95
C CYS A 247 -4.14 33.55 -4.42
N ASP A 248 -4.94 33.40 -3.37
CA ASP A 248 -5.56 32.13 -2.93
C ASP A 248 -6.78 32.50 -2.10
N ASP A 249 -7.97 32.23 -2.61
CA ASP A 249 -9.27 32.53 -1.98
C ASP A 249 -10.01 31.25 -1.53
N ILE A 250 -9.25 30.25 -1.07
CA ILE A 250 -9.73 29.00 -0.45
C ILE A 250 -10.59 28.12 -1.38
N ASN A 251 -10.48 28.27 -2.70
CA ASN A 251 -11.27 27.49 -3.65
C ASN A 251 -10.54 27.21 -4.99
N LEU A 252 -11.22 26.53 -5.92
CA LEU A 252 -10.72 26.16 -7.26
C LEU A 252 -11.79 26.38 -8.35
N GLU A 253 -12.70 27.33 -8.12
CA GLU A 253 -13.58 27.90 -9.13
C GLU A 253 -12.76 28.96 -9.92
N SER A 254 -13.43 29.81 -10.70
CA SER A 254 -12.80 30.87 -11.52
C SER A 254 -13.88 31.87 -11.96
N LEU A 255 -13.45 33.05 -12.42
CA LEU A 255 -14.25 34.23 -12.78
C LEU A 255 -14.75 35.09 -11.59
N ASP A 256 -14.36 34.74 -10.37
CA ASP A 256 -14.54 35.47 -9.11
C ASP A 256 -13.35 36.40 -8.75
N GLY A 257 -12.18 36.15 -9.34
CA GLY A 257 -10.98 36.97 -9.20
C GLY A 257 -9.70 36.18 -8.97
N CYS A 258 -9.80 34.93 -8.51
CA CYS A 258 -8.69 34.00 -8.41
C CYS A 258 -8.97 32.76 -9.25
N SER A 259 -8.12 32.50 -10.25
CA SER A 259 -8.30 31.31 -11.09
C SER A 259 -7.93 30.03 -10.35
N ALA A 260 -8.39 28.88 -10.83
CA ALA A 260 -8.02 27.54 -10.31
C ALA A 260 -6.52 27.17 -10.48
N ALA A 261 -5.68 28.12 -10.91
CA ALA A 261 -4.22 28.06 -10.93
C ALA A 261 -3.57 29.12 -10.01
N CYS A 262 -4.37 29.78 -9.16
CA CYS A 262 -3.99 30.84 -8.23
C CYS A 262 -3.31 32.06 -8.88
N LEU A 263 -3.72 32.35 -10.12
CA LEU A 263 -3.37 33.57 -10.87
C LEU A 263 -4.53 34.57 -10.84
N LEU A 264 -4.21 35.87 -10.83
CA LEU A 264 -5.17 36.98 -10.83
C LEU A 264 -5.96 37.07 -12.14
N GLU A 265 -7.27 37.25 -12.03
CA GLU A 265 -8.14 37.31 -13.20
C GLU A 265 -8.46 38.74 -13.63
N GLY A 266 -8.05 39.13 -14.84
CA GLY A 266 -8.52 40.35 -15.50
C GLY A 266 -8.18 41.66 -14.76
N THR A 267 -9.16 42.28 -14.11
CA THR A 267 -9.01 43.54 -13.34
C THR A 267 -9.37 43.40 -11.86
N HIS A 268 -9.39 42.17 -11.33
CA HIS A 268 -9.53 41.97 -9.88
C HIS A 268 -8.23 42.35 -9.16
N GLN A 269 -8.35 42.84 -7.94
CA GLN A 269 -7.25 42.96 -6.98
C GLN A 269 -7.61 42.15 -5.74
N CYS A 270 -6.65 41.36 -5.26
CA CYS A 270 -6.84 40.42 -4.16
C CYS A 270 -6.01 40.83 -2.95
N PHE A 271 -6.62 40.83 -1.77
CA PHE A 271 -6.03 41.38 -0.54
C PHE A 271 -6.09 40.38 0.61
N GLY A 272 -5.04 40.33 1.43
CA GLY A 272 -4.95 39.42 2.58
C GLY A 272 -4.47 38.01 2.22
N GLU A 273 -4.52 37.14 3.22
CA GLU A 273 -4.31 35.69 3.20
C GLU A 273 -5.26 35.09 4.25
N PRO A 274 -6.31 34.34 3.88
CA PRO A 274 -6.76 34.10 2.50
C PRO A 274 -7.15 35.39 1.77
N SER A 275 -7.08 35.33 0.45
CA SER A 275 -7.33 36.44 -0.47
C SER A 275 -8.82 36.79 -0.54
N LEU A 276 -9.13 38.06 -0.35
CA LEU A 276 -10.41 38.64 -0.77
C LEU A 276 -10.21 39.37 -2.10
N CYS A 277 -10.77 38.83 -3.18
CA CYS A 277 -10.68 39.38 -4.52
C CYS A 277 -11.86 40.31 -4.85
N LEU A 278 -11.56 41.47 -5.44
CA LEU A 278 -12.54 42.51 -5.78
C LEU A 278 -12.24 43.14 -7.14
N ARG A 279 -13.26 43.36 -7.98
CA ARG A 279 -13.10 44.07 -9.27
C ARG A 279 -12.77 45.55 -9.04
N VAL A 280 -11.72 46.03 -9.71
CA VAL A 280 -11.33 47.44 -9.68
C VAL A 280 -11.66 48.09 -11.03
N GLY A 281 -12.59 49.05 -11.01
CA GLY A 281 -13.06 49.79 -12.18
C GLY A 281 -14.36 49.25 -12.77
N GLY A 282 -15.49 49.79 -12.31
CA GLY A 282 -16.84 49.61 -12.83
C GLY A 282 -17.67 50.86 -12.60
#